data_AF-A0A9E3XF23-F1
#
_entry.id   AF-A0A9E3XF23-F1
#
_cell.length_a   1.000
_cell.length_b   1.000
_cell.length_c   1.000
_cell.angle_alpha   90.00
_cell.angle_beta   90.00
_cell.angle_gamma   90.00
#
_symmetry.space_group_name_H-M   'P 1'
#
loop_
_entity.id
_entity.type
_entity.pdbx_description
1 polymer ?
#
loop_
_entity_poly.entity_id
_entity_poly.type
_entity_poly.pdbx_seq_one_letter_code
_entity_poly.pdbx_strand_id
1 'polypeptide(L)'
;MGKIFTLFGLFFLLSTALLAQNGSQNPHGEIKWDCQTCHTTDSWRQMRSPLPFRHEDTGFPLIGEHKFAECASCHTSLKFAQVGTACADCHSDVHRGQFGVDCQSCHTSDSWQNQQEIFEIHASRGFPLSGVHAIADCQSCHVNEQQNEFTMTGVNCYDCHLSDFALSLNPNHAQANFTLDCQSCHVQSALRWVAPEYEHTERFELRGAHIETDCNSCHVSSYFGTDNQCYSCHVDAYNATTAPAHAAAGFPTDCAFCHNEVQWEGAEFDHLSQSGFALNGAHATTDCSSCHVDNQFSGLPRDCFGCHQSDFQATDNPDHETGGFPTDCMMCHTEDDWSPALFDHNLTEFPLTGAHTVVICEDCHDNGQYVAIPTECFSCHEGDFNATEDPNHVANNFNQDCTECHTTDAWSPATFDHNNTQFPLTGAHIPLECLACHDQGYTNTPLECYACHEDDYVSVLDPNHVVNNFNQDCTECHNTSDWGDVLFDHNNTGFPLTGAHVPLNCIECHDQGYTNTPTACFSCHEDDFNSVQ
;
A
#
# COMPACT_ATOMS: atom_id res chain seq x y z
N MET A 1 -112.94 -47.55 -36.55
CA MET A 1 -114.03 -48.53 -36.80
C MET A 1 -113.66 -49.84 -36.10
N GLY A 2 -114.56 -50.40 -35.28
CA GLY A 2 -114.50 -51.75 -34.65
C GLY A 2 -113.62 -51.85 -33.37
N LYS A 3 -114.08 -52.01 -32.10
CA LYS A 3 -114.94 -53.05 -31.43
C LYS A 3 -114.32 -54.47 -31.55
N ILE A 4 -114.17 -55.36 -30.55
CA ILE A 4 -114.91 -55.77 -29.32
C ILE A 4 -113.99 -56.83 -28.61
N PHE A 5 -113.72 -56.80 -27.29
CA PHE A 5 -114.41 -57.44 -26.14
C PHE A 5 -114.59 -58.97 -26.14
N THR A 6 -114.19 -59.63 -25.02
CA THR A 6 -114.84 -60.71 -24.22
C THR A 6 -113.84 -61.77 -23.69
N LEU A 7 -113.99 -62.47 -22.56
CA LEU A 7 -114.56 -62.31 -21.20
C LEU A 7 -114.35 -63.66 -20.44
N PHE A 8 -114.56 -63.67 -19.11
CA PHE A 8 -114.70 -64.80 -18.16
C PHE A 8 -113.42 -65.44 -17.55
N GLY A 9 -113.32 -65.78 -16.26
CA GLY A 9 -114.30 -65.79 -15.15
C GLY A 9 -113.70 -66.44 -13.87
N LEU A 10 -114.27 -66.07 -12.71
CA LEU A 10 -113.96 -66.34 -11.28
C LEU A 10 -114.04 -67.81 -10.78
N PHE A 11 -113.28 -68.15 -9.70
CA PHE A 11 -113.71 -68.67 -8.35
C PHE A 11 -112.47 -69.07 -7.47
N PHE A 12 -112.15 -68.47 -6.29
CA PHE A 12 -112.54 -68.79 -4.88
C PHE A 12 -112.35 -70.28 -4.46
N LEU A 13 -111.73 -70.76 -3.34
CA LEU A 13 -111.27 -70.27 -2.02
C LEU A 13 -110.50 -71.40 -1.23
N LEU A 14 -109.68 -71.01 -0.22
CA LEU A 14 -109.29 -71.69 1.07
C LEU A 14 -108.49 -73.04 1.05
N SER A 15 -107.40 -73.27 1.80
CA SER A 15 -107.13 -73.00 3.23
C SER A 15 -105.66 -73.31 3.68
N THR A 16 -105.16 -72.46 4.59
CA THR A 16 -104.24 -72.64 5.76
C THR A 16 -102.78 -73.15 5.67
N ALA A 17 -101.86 -72.18 5.83
CA ALA A 17 -100.79 -72.04 6.86
C ALA A 17 -99.66 -73.09 7.04
N LEU A 18 -98.48 -72.74 6.48
CA LEU A 18 -97.18 -72.81 7.15
C LEU A 18 -96.54 -71.41 7.11
N LEU A 19 -96.17 -70.85 8.26
CA LEU A 19 -95.31 -69.67 8.39
C LEU A 19 -93.89 -70.14 8.76
N ALA A 20 -92.86 -69.74 8.00
CA ALA A 20 -91.56 -69.28 8.52
C ALA A 20 -90.55 -68.89 7.40
N GLN A 21 -90.04 -67.65 7.53
CA GLN A 21 -88.74 -67.09 7.10
C GLN A 21 -88.45 -66.85 5.61
N ASN A 22 -88.60 -65.59 5.20
CA ASN A 22 -87.95 -65.01 4.01
C ASN A 22 -86.77 -64.14 4.50
N GLY A 23 -85.53 -64.57 4.26
CA GLY A 23 -84.31 -63.88 4.71
C GLY A 23 -84.08 -62.55 3.98
N SER A 24 -83.54 -61.54 4.69
CA SER A 24 -83.25 -60.22 4.12
C SER A 24 -82.12 -60.26 3.08
N GLN A 25 -82.29 -59.60 1.94
CA GLN A 25 -81.25 -59.41 0.92
C GLN A 25 -80.19 -58.39 1.38
N ASN A 26 -78.90 -58.66 1.11
CA ASN A 26 -77.78 -57.77 1.45
C ASN A 26 -77.77 -56.52 0.53
N PRO A 27 -77.90 -55.28 1.07
CA PRO A 27 -77.91 -54.04 0.28
C PRO A 27 -76.57 -53.73 -0.40
N HIS A 28 -75.49 -54.37 0.02
CA HIS A 28 -74.15 -54.19 -0.53
C HIS A 28 -73.81 -55.16 -1.67
N GLY A 29 -74.69 -56.12 -1.98
CA GLY A 29 -74.41 -57.20 -2.92
C GLY A 29 -73.46 -58.25 -2.34
N GLU A 30 -72.74 -58.97 -3.22
CA GLU A 30 -71.67 -59.86 -2.78
C GLU A 30 -70.49 -59.03 -2.27
N ILE A 31 -70.23 -59.11 -0.97
CA ILE A 31 -69.13 -58.40 -0.31
C ILE A 31 -68.24 -59.42 0.39
N LYS A 32 -66.91 -59.31 0.19
CA LYS A 32 -65.92 -60.23 0.75
C LYS A 32 -65.73 -60.04 2.26
N TRP A 33 -66.06 -58.87 2.78
CA TRP A 33 -65.82 -58.49 4.17
C TRP A 33 -67.03 -58.82 5.06
N ASP A 34 -66.74 -59.27 6.28
CA ASP A 34 -67.78 -59.52 7.29
C ASP A 34 -68.53 -58.23 7.63
N CYS A 35 -69.84 -58.32 7.84
CA CYS A 35 -70.70 -57.16 8.10
C CYS A 35 -70.22 -56.30 9.29
N GLN A 36 -69.61 -56.94 10.28
CA GLN A 36 -69.07 -56.34 11.50
C GLN A 36 -67.81 -55.49 11.26
N THR A 37 -67.23 -55.57 10.06
CA THR A 37 -66.13 -54.69 9.64
C THR A 37 -66.64 -53.26 9.59
N CYS A 38 -67.81 -53.03 9.00
CA CYS A 38 -68.33 -51.69 8.77
C CYS A 38 -69.49 -51.32 9.71
N HIS A 39 -70.25 -52.29 10.21
CA HIS A 39 -71.44 -52.06 11.04
C HIS A 39 -71.25 -52.50 12.49
N THR A 40 -72.02 -51.90 13.40
CA THR A 40 -72.15 -52.36 14.79
C THR A 40 -73.44 -53.15 14.95
N THR A 41 -73.51 -54.02 15.96
CA THR A 41 -74.77 -54.70 16.31
C THR A 41 -75.85 -53.73 16.80
N ASP A 42 -75.45 -52.55 17.26
CA ASP A 42 -76.32 -51.54 17.88
C ASP A 42 -76.94 -50.59 16.84
N SER A 43 -76.33 -50.45 15.66
CA SER A 43 -76.84 -49.66 14.54
C SER A 43 -76.32 -50.14 13.20
N TRP A 44 -77.26 -50.44 12.28
CA TRP A 44 -76.99 -50.84 10.89
C TRP A 44 -77.00 -49.66 9.90
N ARG A 45 -77.42 -48.47 10.35
CA ARG A 45 -77.37 -47.25 9.53
C ARG A 45 -76.10 -46.44 9.77
N GLN A 46 -75.51 -46.58 10.95
CA GLN A 46 -74.30 -45.88 11.33
C GLN A 46 -73.12 -46.83 11.24
N MET A 47 -72.15 -46.46 10.41
CA MET A 47 -70.91 -47.20 10.28
C MET A 47 -70.06 -47.05 11.55
N ARG A 48 -69.23 -48.05 11.81
CA ARG A 48 -68.22 -48.02 12.86
C ARG A 48 -67.33 -46.79 12.71
N SER A 49 -66.90 -46.24 13.84
CA SER A 49 -65.87 -45.20 13.86
C SER A 49 -64.89 -45.50 14.99
N PRO A 50 -63.59 -45.70 14.69
CA PRO A 50 -62.98 -45.71 13.35
C PRO A 50 -63.43 -46.92 12.51
N LEU A 51 -63.52 -46.74 11.19
CA LEU A 51 -63.72 -47.82 10.23
C LEU A 51 -62.43 -48.65 10.13
N PRO A 52 -62.45 -49.95 10.45
CA PRO A 52 -61.32 -50.86 10.23
C PRO A 52 -61.01 -51.11 8.75
N PHE A 53 -61.93 -50.75 7.85
CA PHE A 53 -61.77 -50.92 6.41
C PHE A 53 -60.70 -49.98 5.85
N ARG A 54 -59.83 -50.53 5.00
CA ARG A 54 -58.68 -49.86 4.40
C ARG A 54 -58.69 -50.06 2.89
N HIS A 55 -58.57 -48.97 2.13
CA HIS A 55 -58.50 -49.04 0.67
C HIS A 55 -57.22 -49.74 0.18
N GLU A 56 -56.16 -49.81 0.99
CA GLU A 56 -54.94 -50.55 0.65
C GLU A 56 -55.15 -52.07 0.59
N ASP A 57 -56.22 -52.59 1.22
CA ASP A 57 -56.62 -54.00 1.12
C ASP A 57 -57.44 -54.29 -0.15
N THR A 58 -57.63 -53.26 -1.00
CA THR A 58 -58.32 -53.34 -2.29
C THR A 58 -57.32 -53.18 -3.44
N GLY A 59 -57.80 -53.35 -4.69
CA GLY A 59 -56.99 -53.07 -5.88
C GLY A 59 -56.78 -51.58 -6.18
N PHE A 60 -57.31 -50.68 -5.35
CA PHE A 60 -57.26 -49.24 -5.56
C PHE A 60 -56.89 -48.49 -4.26
N PRO A 61 -55.58 -48.37 -3.95
CA PRO A 61 -55.12 -47.62 -2.80
C PRO A 61 -55.35 -46.11 -3.01
N LEU A 62 -55.93 -45.43 -2.02
CA LEU A 62 -56.11 -43.98 -2.07
C LEU A 62 -54.77 -43.28 -1.79
N ILE A 63 -54.31 -42.48 -2.75
CA ILE A 63 -53.06 -41.72 -2.70
C ILE A 63 -53.32 -40.22 -2.89
N GLY A 64 -52.41 -39.40 -2.37
CA GLY A 64 -52.56 -37.94 -2.34
C GLY A 64 -53.86 -37.46 -1.70
N GLU A 65 -54.49 -36.47 -2.33
CA GLU A 65 -55.73 -35.84 -1.85
C GLU A 65 -56.91 -36.82 -1.78
N HIS A 66 -56.88 -37.91 -2.55
CA HIS A 66 -57.92 -38.94 -2.52
C HIS A 66 -58.03 -39.64 -1.16
N LYS A 67 -56.99 -39.58 -0.30
CA LYS A 67 -57.04 -40.11 1.07
C LYS A 67 -58.08 -39.42 1.96
N PHE A 68 -58.44 -38.19 1.62
CA PHE A 68 -59.38 -37.36 2.37
C PHE A 68 -60.78 -37.31 1.71
N ALA A 69 -60.97 -37.99 0.58
CA ALA A 69 -62.24 -38.03 -0.12
C ALA A 69 -63.30 -38.78 0.71
N GLU A 70 -64.52 -38.26 0.73
CA GLU A 70 -65.65 -38.98 1.30
C GLU A 70 -66.01 -40.19 0.44
N CYS A 71 -66.44 -41.30 1.07
CA CYS A 71 -66.77 -42.53 0.34
C CYS A 71 -67.80 -42.28 -0.78
N ALA A 72 -68.74 -41.35 -0.58
CA ALA A 72 -69.78 -41.00 -1.53
C ALA A 72 -69.27 -40.27 -2.78
N SER A 73 -68.07 -39.65 -2.72
CA SER A 73 -67.44 -38.98 -3.87
C SER A 73 -67.01 -39.96 -4.96
N CYS A 74 -66.72 -41.22 -4.59
CA CYS A 74 -66.35 -42.28 -5.52
C CYS A 74 -67.45 -43.35 -5.64
N HIS A 75 -68.09 -43.70 -4.52
CA HIS A 75 -69.15 -44.71 -4.46
C HIS A 75 -70.53 -44.06 -4.50
N THR A 76 -71.07 -43.86 -5.70
CA THR A 76 -72.42 -43.31 -5.91
C THR A 76 -73.55 -44.30 -5.58
N SER A 77 -73.21 -45.56 -5.25
CA SER A 77 -74.15 -46.60 -4.83
C SER A 77 -73.61 -47.42 -3.66
N LEU A 78 -74.50 -48.12 -2.92
CA LEU A 78 -74.11 -49.02 -1.82
C LEU A 78 -73.44 -50.32 -2.28
N LYS A 79 -73.33 -50.55 -3.60
CA LYS A 79 -72.61 -51.68 -4.20
C LYS A 79 -71.19 -51.25 -4.55
N PHE A 80 -70.26 -51.51 -3.65
CA PHE A 80 -68.88 -51.00 -3.73
C PHE A 80 -68.02 -51.62 -4.85
N ALA A 81 -68.45 -52.73 -5.47
CA ALA A 81 -67.69 -53.45 -6.49
C ALA A 81 -67.76 -52.84 -7.91
N GLN A 82 -68.50 -51.74 -8.11
CA GLN A 82 -68.76 -51.16 -9.45
C GLN A 82 -68.39 -49.68 -9.52
N VAL A 83 -67.11 -49.36 -9.31
CA VAL A 83 -66.56 -48.00 -9.46
C VAL A 83 -65.40 -48.01 -10.43
N GLY A 84 -65.36 -47.05 -11.36
CA GLY A 84 -64.27 -46.87 -12.32
C GLY A 84 -63.00 -46.39 -11.65
N THR A 85 -61.84 -46.76 -12.20
CA THR A 85 -60.53 -46.49 -11.60
C THR A 85 -59.64 -45.61 -12.47
N ALA A 86 -60.07 -45.23 -13.67
CA ALA A 86 -59.35 -44.27 -14.50
C ALA A 86 -59.66 -42.83 -14.03
N CYS A 87 -58.71 -41.91 -14.20
CA CYS A 87 -58.88 -40.50 -13.80
C CYS A 87 -60.15 -39.89 -14.43
N ALA A 88 -60.37 -40.18 -15.72
CA ALA A 88 -61.52 -39.70 -16.49
C ALA A 88 -62.87 -40.32 -16.09
N ASP A 89 -62.88 -41.42 -15.30
CA ASP A 89 -64.13 -42.01 -14.79
C ASP A 89 -64.77 -41.12 -13.71
N CYS A 90 -63.96 -40.29 -13.03
CA CYS A 90 -64.38 -39.42 -11.93
C CYS A 90 -64.17 -37.93 -12.22
N HIS A 91 -63.15 -37.57 -13.00
CA HIS A 91 -62.80 -36.18 -13.31
C HIS A 91 -63.17 -35.79 -14.73
N SER A 92 -63.73 -34.58 -14.89
CA SER A 92 -64.02 -34.00 -16.20
C SER A 92 -62.76 -33.43 -16.84
N ASP A 93 -62.51 -33.77 -18.10
CA ASP A 93 -61.39 -33.21 -18.87
C ASP A 93 -61.64 -31.74 -19.25
N VAL A 94 -60.87 -30.84 -18.65
CA VAL A 94 -60.91 -29.40 -18.93
C VAL A 94 -60.19 -29.02 -20.22
N HIS A 95 -59.41 -29.94 -20.80
CA HIS A 95 -58.65 -29.76 -22.05
C HIS A 95 -59.42 -30.25 -23.28
N ARG A 96 -60.67 -30.70 -23.11
CA ARG A 96 -61.60 -31.05 -24.21
C ARG A 96 -61.03 -32.06 -25.22
N GLY A 97 -60.24 -33.01 -24.75
CA GLY A 97 -59.68 -34.12 -25.53
C GLY A 97 -58.38 -33.80 -26.26
N GLN A 98 -57.78 -32.62 -26.07
CA GLN A 98 -56.53 -32.24 -26.75
C GLN A 98 -55.34 -33.13 -26.38
N PHE A 99 -55.33 -33.67 -25.17
CA PHE A 99 -54.19 -34.44 -24.63
C PHE A 99 -54.52 -35.92 -24.35
N GLY A 100 -55.73 -36.39 -24.69
CA GLY A 100 -56.17 -37.75 -24.40
C GLY A 100 -56.47 -38.01 -22.92
N VAL A 101 -56.47 -39.28 -22.49
CA VAL A 101 -56.88 -39.72 -21.14
C VAL A 101 -55.71 -40.04 -20.20
N ASP A 102 -54.48 -39.77 -20.63
CA ASP A 102 -53.25 -40.00 -19.85
C ASP A 102 -52.96 -38.83 -18.91
N CYS A 103 -53.90 -38.55 -18.00
CA CYS A 103 -53.85 -37.38 -17.12
C CYS A 103 -52.59 -37.37 -16.23
N GLN A 104 -52.10 -38.54 -15.84
CA GLN A 104 -50.92 -38.72 -15.00
C GLN A 104 -49.59 -38.33 -15.65
N SER A 105 -49.60 -38.01 -16.95
CA SER A 105 -48.44 -37.43 -17.64
C SER A 105 -48.22 -35.94 -17.30
N CYS A 106 -49.26 -35.25 -16.80
CA CYS A 106 -49.25 -33.81 -16.52
C CYS A 106 -49.88 -33.42 -15.16
N HIS A 107 -50.48 -34.37 -14.45
CA HIS A 107 -51.14 -34.13 -13.18
C HIS A 107 -50.82 -35.26 -12.19
N THR A 108 -50.77 -34.93 -10.91
CA THR A 108 -50.53 -35.92 -9.86
C THR A 108 -51.78 -36.11 -9.01
N SER A 109 -51.81 -37.18 -8.23
CA SER A 109 -52.88 -37.38 -7.23
C SER A 109 -52.88 -36.33 -6.12
N ASP A 110 -51.86 -35.49 -6.05
CA ASP A 110 -51.69 -34.44 -5.04
C ASP A 110 -52.15 -33.06 -5.55
N SER A 111 -52.05 -32.77 -6.86
CA SER A 111 -52.46 -31.48 -7.44
C SER A 111 -52.67 -31.54 -8.96
N TRP A 112 -53.64 -30.74 -9.43
CA TRP A 112 -53.87 -30.45 -10.85
C TRP A 112 -52.97 -29.32 -11.40
N GLN A 113 -52.24 -28.59 -10.55
CA GLN A 113 -51.41 -27.44 -10.93
C GLN A 113 -49.92 -27.72 -10.65
N ASN A 114 -49.28 -28.59 -11.45
CA ASN A 114 -47.86 -28.87 -11.30
C ASN A 114 -47.01 -27.96 -12.22
N GLN A 115 -46.39 -26.92 -11.65
CA GLN A 115 -45.53 -26.01 -12.40
C GLN A 115 -44.23 -26.66 -12.90
N GLN A 116 -43.72 -27.69 -12.20
CA GLN A 116 -42.46 -28.35 -12.58
C GLN A 116 -42.58 -29.08 -13.92
N GLU A 117 -43.72 -29.74 -14.14
CA GLU A 117 -43.99 -30.50 -15.36
C GLU A 117 -44.14 -29.57 -16.59
N ILE A 118 -44.57 -28.32 -16.40
CA ILE A 118 -44.65 -27.32 -17.48
C ILE A 118 -43.26 -27.01 -18.04
N PHE A 119 -42.27 -26.79 -17.17
CA PHE A 119 -40.89 -26.53 -17.62
C PHE A 119 -40.30 -27.73 -18.38
N GLU A 120 -40.55 -28.95 -17.90
CA GLU A 120 -40.09 -30.18 -18.53
C GLU A 120 -40.72 -30.39 -19.91
N ILE A 121 -42.03 -30.13 -20.05
CA ILE A 121 -42.74 -30.23 -21.33
C ILE A 121 -42.17 -29.21 -22.33
N HIS A 122 -42.01 -27.95 -21.93
CA HIS A 122 -41.45 -26.91 -22.81
C HIS A 122 -40.01 -27.25 -23.26
N ALA A 123 -39.18 -27.75 -22.34
CA ALA A 123 -37.85 -28.24 -22.66
C ALA A 123 -37.88 -29.43 -23.64
N SER A 124 -38.79 -30.40 -23.44
CA SER A 124 -38.93 -31.57 -24.32
C SER A 124 -39.41 -31.24 -25.74
N ARG A 125 -40.07 -30.08 -25.91
CA ARG A 125 -40.61 -29.61 -27.19
C ARG A 125 -39.73 -28.58 -27.88
N GLY A 126 -38.50 -28.38 -27.40
CA GLY A 126 -37.48 -27.56 -28.06
C GLY A 126 -37.54 -26.07 -27.72
N PHE A 127 -38.28 -25.68 -26.68
CA PHE A 127 -38.25 -24.30 -26.16
C PHE A 127 -38.18 -24.32 -24.63
N PRO A 128 -37.01 -24.63 -24.03
CA PRO A 128 -36.85 -24.56 -22.57
C PRO A 128 -37.16 -23.14 -22.08
N LEU A 129 -38.10 -23.00 -21.15
CA LEU A 129 -38.43 -21.70 -20.57
C LEU A 129 -37.27 -21.26 -19.66
N SER A 130 -36.42 -20.36 -20.16
CA SER A 130 -35.26 -19.82 -19.45
C SER A 130 -35.21 -18.29 -19.51
N GLY A 131 -34.46 -17.68 -18.59
CA GLY A 131 -34.34 -16.21 -18.52
C GLY A 131 -35.71 -15.57 -18.31
N VAL A 132 -36.00 -14.50 -19.05
CA VAL A 132 -37.29 -13.79 -18.99
C VAL A 132 -38.48 -14.65 -19.44
N HIS A 133 -38.26 -15.67 -20.29
CA HIS A 133 -39.34 -16.56 -20.75
C HIS A 133 -39.85 -17.49 -19.64
N ALA A 134 -39.05 -17.76 -18.60
CA ALA A 134 -39.45 -18.57 -17.45
C ALA A 134 -40.52 -17.92 -16.57
N ILE A 135 -40.69 -16.60 -16.70
CA ILE A 135 -41.62 -15.79 -15.90
C ILE A 135 -42.62 -15.02 -16.75
N ALA A 136 -42.66 -15.29 -18.07
CA ALA A 136 -43.61 -14.67 -18.97
C ALA A 136 -45.03 -15.23 -18.74
N ASP A 137 -46.03 -14.36 -18.87
CA ASP A 137 -47.43 -14.80 -18.83
C ASP A 137 -47.70 -15.76 -20.01
N CYS A 138 -48.42 -16.86 -19.77
CA CYS A 138 -48.69 -17.87 -20.79
C CYS A 138 -49.35 -17.26 -22.04
N GLN A 139 -50.25 -16.29 -21.82
CA GLN A 139 -50.98 -15.57 -22.86
C GLN A 139 -50.07 -14.75 -23.77
N SER A 140 -48.86 -14.39 -23.31
CA SER A 140 -47.89 -13.64 -24.13
C SER A 140 -47.35 -14.48 -25.30
N CYS A 141 -47.31 -15.80 -25.15
CA CYS A 141 -46.85 -16.73 -26.19
C CYS A 141 -48.01 -17.51 -26.84
N HIS A 142 -49.10 -17.73 -26.09
CA HIS A 142 -50.27 -18.46 -26.53
C HIS A 142 -51.46 -17.50 -26.71
N VAL A 143 -51.44 -16.75 -27.82
CA VAL A 143 -52.32 -15.59 -28.04
C VAL A 143 -53.78 -15.93 -28.43
N ASN A 144 -54.20 -17.19 -28.46
CA ASN A 144 -55.57 -17.63 -28.78
C ASN A 144 -56.29 -18.34 -27.61
N GLU A 145 -55.95 -17.99 -26.38
CA GLU A 145 -56.32 -18.69 -25.13
C GLU A 145 -57.73 -18.42 -24.57
N GLN A 146 -58.76 -18.19 -25.40
CA GLN A 146 -60.10 -17.99 -24.84
C GLN A 146 -60.76 -19.28 -24.30
N GLN A 147 -60.17 -20.48 -24.48
CA GLN A 147 -60.85 -21.77 -24.18
C GLN A 147 -59.95 -22.95 -23.71
N ASN A 148 -58.76 -22.72 -23.13
CA ASN A 148 -57.79 -23.78 -22.76
C ASN A 148 -57.28 -24.60 -23.96
N GLU A 149 -57.11 -23.95 -25.12
CA GLU A 149 -56.56 -24.58 -26.33
C GLU A 149 -55.12 -24.14 -26.57
N PHE A 150 -54.15 -25.01 -26.28
CA PHE A 150 -52.72 -24.75 -26.52
C PHE A 150 -52.34 -25.14 -27.95
N THR A 151 -52.66 -24.29 -28.92
CA THR A 151 -52.20 -24.50 -30.31
C THR A 151 -50.69 -24.26 -30.41
N MET A 152 -50.00 -25.01 -31.27
CA MET A 152 -48.53 -24.94 -31.40
C MET A 152 -48.09 -23.56 -31.89
N THR A 153 -47.51 -22.75 -31.00
CA THR A 153 -46.75 -21.54 -31.34
C THR A 153 -45.38 -21.95 -31.89
N GLY A 154 -44.87 -21.23 -32.90
CA GLY A 154 -43.50 -21.42 -33.40
C GLY A 154 -42.48 -21.20 -32.27
N VAL A 155 -41.41 -22.01 -32.26
CA VAL A 155 -40.40 -22.03 -31.19
C VAL A 155 -39.10 -21.31 -31.58
N ASN A 156 -38.99 -20.81 -32.81
CA ASN A 156 -37.81 -20.06 -33.20
C ASN A 156 -37.93 -18.62 -32.72
N CYS A 157 -36.81 -17.99 -32.36
CA CYS A 157 -36.77 -16.63 -31.83
C CYS A 157 -37.52 -15.64 -32.75
N TYR A 158 -37.29 -15.73 -34.07
CA TYR A 158 -37.91 -14.83 -35.04
C TYR A 158 -39.42 -15.06 -35.22
N ASP A 159 -39.97 -16.22 -34.84
CA ASP A 159 -41.43 -16.46 -34.96
C ASP A 159 -42.23 -15.47 -34.08
N CYS A 160 -41.61 -14.98 -33.00
CA CYS A 160 -42.19 -13.96 -32.11
C CYS A 160 -41.46 -12.60 -32.20
N HIS A 161 -40.13 -12.61 -32.31
CA HIS A 161 -39.30 -11.39 -32.23
C HIS A 161 -38.91 -10.79 -33.59
N LEU A 162 -39.53 -11.18 -34.71
CA LEU A 162 -39.19 -10.60 -36.02
C LEU A 162 -39.42 -9.08 -36.08
N SER A 163 -40.47 -8.58 -35.41
CA SER A 163 -40.72 -7.15 -35.32
C SER A 163 -39.62 -6.44 -34.53
N ASP A 164 -39.21 -7.01 -33.39
CA ASP A 164 -38.11 -6.46 -32.58
C ASP A 164 -36.79 -6.47 -33.36
N PHE A 165 -36.52 -7.55 -34.09
CA PHE A 165 -35.37 -7.67 -34.98
C PHE A 165 -35.36 -6.56 -36.04
N ALA A 166 -36.49 -6.33 -36.71
CA ALA A 166 -36.60 -5.33 -37.78
C ALA A 166 -36.57 -3.88 -37.27
N LEU A 167 -36.95 -3.65 -36.02
CA LEU A 167 -36.98 -2.32 -35.39
C LEU A 167 -35.70 -1.97 -34.62
N SER A 168 -34.75 -2.89 -34.50
CA SER A 168 -33.47 -2.61 -33.84
C SER A 168 -32.70 -1.51 -34.57
N LEU A 169 -32.26 -0.49 -33.84
CA LEU A 169 -31.51 0.65 -34.38
C LEU A 169 -30.02 0.63 -34.00
N ASN A 170 -29.64 -0.06 -32.94
CA ASN A 170 -28.25 -0.17 -32.50
C ASN A 170 -27.99 -1.52 -31.79
N PRO A 171 -27.28 -2.47 -32.43
CA PRO A 171 -26.91 -2.43 -33.84
C PRO A 171 -28.15 -2.52 -34.74
N ASN A 172 -28.13 -1.86 -35.91
CA ASN A 172 -29.21 -1.95 -36.88
C ASN A 172 -29.15 -3.28 -37.64
N HIS A 173 -29.93 -4.26 -37.19
CA HIS A 173 -29.91 -5.61 -37.74
C HIS A 173 -30.30 -5.66 -39.22
N ALA A 174 -31.27 -4.85 -39.64
CA ALA A 174 -31.76 -4.80 -41.02
C ALA A 174 -30.72 -4.20 -41.98
N GLN A 175 -30.04 -3.12 -41.56
CA GLN A 175 -28.95 -2.52 -42.31
C GLN A 175 -27.73 -3.45 -42.39
N ALA A 176 -27.43 -4.14 -41.29
CA ALA A 176 -26.31 -5.09 -41.21
C ALA A 176 -26.56 -6.40 -41.97
N ASN A 177 -27.81 -6.67 -42.36
CA ASN A 177 -28.23 -7.95 -42.96
C ASN A 177 -27.82 -9.15 -42.10
N PHE A 178 -27.97 -9.03 -40.77
CA PHE A 178 -27.68 -10.12 -39.85
C PHE A 178 -28.61 -11.31 -40.08
N THR A 179 -28.13 -12.50 -39.73
CA THR A 179 -28.90 -13.74 -39.87
C THR A 179 -30.00 -13.82 -38.81
N LEU A 180 -30.99 -14.70 -39.06
CA LEU A 180 -32.03 -15.02 -38.07
C LEU A 180 -31.56 -16.04 -37.02
N ASP A 181 -30.28 -16.43 -37.04
CA ASP A 181 -29.65 -17.22 -35.98
C ASP A 181 -29.31 -16.30 -34.80
N CYS A 182 -30.33 -15.93 -34.01
CA CYS A 182 -30.17 -14.97 -32.92
C CYS A 182 -29.15 -15.43 -31.87
N GLN A 183 -28.94 -16.75 -31.73
CA GLN A 183 -28.02 -17.35 -30.76
C GLN A 183 -26.54 -17.10 -31.10
N SER A 184 -26.24 -16.62 -32.30
CA SER A 184 -24.88 -16.18 -32.64
C SER A 184 -24.42 -14.98 -31.81
N CYS A 185 -25.36 -14.19 -31.29
CA CYS A 185 -25.09 -12.96 -30.55
C CYS A 185 -25.87 -12.82 -29.24
N HIS A 186 -27.04 -13.46 -29.11
CA HIS A 186 -27.93 -13.30 -27.95
C HIS A 186 -28.11 -14.61 -27.18
N VAL A 187 -28.11 -14.51 -25.85
CA VAL A 187 -28.32 -15.65 -24.96
C VAL A 187 -29.75 -15.73 -24.44
N GLN A 188 -30.39 -16.89 -24.61
CA GLN A 188 -31.78 -17.14 -24.19
C GLN A 188 -31.98 -17.02 -22.66
N SER A 189 -30.91 -17.20 -21.88
CA SER A 189 -30.93 -17.10 -20.43
C SER A 189 -30.76 -15.68 -19.89
N ALA A 190 -30.46 -14.69 -20.75
CA ALA A 190 -30.29 -13.32 -20.27
C ALA A 190 -31.59 -12.76 -19.69
N LEU A 191 -31.43 -11.94 -18.64
CA LEU A 191 -32.52 -11.23 -17.98
C LEU A 191 -32.94 -9.96 -18.75
N ARG A 192 -32.20 -9.58 -19.79
CA ARG A 192 -32.45 -8.41 -20.63
C ARG A 192 -31.92 -8.65 -22.05
N TRP A 193 -32.62 -8.13 -23.06
CA TRP A 193 -32.25 -8.28 -24.48
C TRP A 193 -31.14 -7.32 -24.96
N VAL A 194 -30.79 -6.32 -24.15
CA VAL A 194 -30.00 -5.14 -24.55
C VAL A 194 -28.49 -5.34 -24.67
N ALA A 195 -27.95 -6.53 -24.42
CA ALA A 195 -26.51 -6.79 -24.53
C ALA A 195 -26.27 -8.07 -25.34
N PRO A 196 -25.77 -7.97 -26.59
CA PRO A 196 -25.23 -9.14 -27.26
C PRO A 196 -23.98 -9.60 -26.50
N GLU A 197 -23.75 -10.92 -26.45
CA GLU A 197 -22.54 -11.52 -25.89
C GLU A 197 -21.38 -11.50 -26.92
N TYR A 198 -21.57 -10.80 -28.03
CA TYR A 198 -20.55 -10.65 -29.06
C TYR A 198 -19.44 -9.72 -28.58
N GLU A 199 -18.28 -10.32 -28.29
CA GLU A 199 -17.07 -9.62 -27.88
C GLU A 199 -16.15 -9.37 -29.08
N HIS A 200 -15.62 -8.15 -29.22
CA HIS A 200 -14.75 -7.78 -30.33
C HIS A 200 -13.28 -8.27 -30.15
N THR A 201 -13.06 -9.56 -29.91
CA THR A 201 -11.75 -10.08 -29.47
C THR A 201 -10.72 -10.32 -30.59
N GLU A 202 -11.15 -10.50 -31.84
CA GLU A 202 -10.25 -10.98 -32.90
C GLU A 202 -9.55 -9.88 -33.72
N ARG A 203 -10.09 -8.66 -33.74
CA ARG A 203 -9.63 -7.62 -34.68
C ARG A 203 -9.48 -6.22 -34.09
N PHE A 204 -10.33 -5.86 -33.12
CA PHE A 204 -10.28 -4.58 -32.43
C PHE A 204 -10.98 -4.72 -31.07
N GLU A 205 -10.21 -5.07 -30.04
CA GLU A 205 -10.76 -5.23 -28.69
C GLU A 205 -11.24 -3.87 -28.17
N LEU A 206 -12.52 -3.79 -27.85
CA LEU A 206 -13.10 -2.55 -27.31
C LEU A 206 -12.54 -2.31 -25.91
N ARG A 207 -11.78 -1.22 -25.76
CA ARG A 207 -11.17 -0.79 -24.51
C ARG A 207 -11.44 0.69 -24.27
N GLY A 208 -11.43 1.09 -22.99
CA GLY A 208 -11.67 2.48 -22.58
C GLY A 208 -13.01 3.01 -23.09
N ALA A 209 -12.99 4.21 -23.67
CA ALA A 209 -14.19 4.89 -24.17
C ALA A 209 -14.92 4.11 -25.29
N HIS A 210 -14.23 3.22 -26.01
CA HIS A 210 -14.82 2.43 -27.09
C HIS A 210 -15.84 1.40 -26.60
N ILE A 211 -15.81 1.00 -25.32
CA ILE A 211 -16.74 0.02 -24.73
C ILE A 211 -18.18 0.57 -24.71
N GLU A 212 -18.33 1.86 -24.40
CA GLU A 212 -19.63 2.53 -24.25
C GLU A 212 -20.07 3.25 -25.53
N THR A 213 -19.33 3.08 -26.62
CA THR A 213 -19.56 3.79 -27.87
C THR A 213 -20.67 3.11 -28.69
N ASP A 214 -21.56 3.91 -29.29
CA ASP A 214 -22.64 3.42 -30.14
C ASP A 214 -22.09 2.65 -31.35
N CYS A 215 -22.58 1.43 -31.63
CA CYS A 215 -22.03 0.59 -32.69
C CYS A 215 -22.08 1.29 -34.06
N ASN A 216 -23.13 2.08 -34.34
CA ASN A 216 -23.28 2.77 -35.62
C ASN A 216 -22.28 3.91 -35.81
N SER A 217 -21.68 4.41 -34.72
CA SER A 217 -20.63 5.44 -34.82
C SER A 217 -19.33 4.87 -35.43
N CYS A 218 -19.07 3.57 -35.24
CA CYS A 218 -17.96 2.85 -35.85
C CYS A 218 -18.39 2.17 -37.16
N HIS A 219 -19.55 1.52 -37.18
CA HIS A 219 -20.08 0.76 -38.31
C HIS A 219 -20.96 1.60 -39.25
N VAL A 220 -20.46 2.76 -39.68
CA VAL A 220 -21.23 3.75 -40.45
C VAL A 220 -21.78 3.20 -41.78
N SER A 221 -21.00 2.37 -42.47
CA SER A 221 -21.33 1.83 -43.80
C SER A 221 -21.67 0.32 -43.79
N SER A 222 -21.02 -0.43 -42.90
CA SER A 222 -21.15 -1.89 -42.78
C SER A 222 -20.67 -2.33 -41.40
N TYR A 223 -21.31 -3.37 -40.87
CA TYR A 223 -20.85 -4.08 -39.66
C TYR A 223 -19.74 -5.09 -39.95
N PHE A 224 -19.51 -5.40 -41.23
CA PHE A 224 -18.43 -6.28 -41.68
C PHE A 224 -17.33 -5.48 -42.37
N GLY A 225 -16.08 -5.74 -41.97
CA GLY A 225 -14.90 -5.16 -42.63
C GLY A 225 -14.64 -3.69 -42.31
N THR A 226 -15.19 -3.18 -41.20
CA THR A 226 -14.84 -1.86 -40.67
C THR A 226 -13.34 -1.77 -40.42
N ASP A 227 -12.75 -0.64 -40.81
CA ASP A 227 -11.33 -0.37 -40.57
C ASP A 227 -11.07 -0.33 -39.05
N ASN A 228 -9.94 -0.88 -38.63
CA ASN A 228 -9.53 -0.97 -37.23
C ASN A 228 -8.28 -0.13 -36.94
N GLN A 229 -7.81 0.65 -37.92
CA GLN A 229 -6.67 1.54 -37.72
C GLN A 229 -7.12 2.82 -37.02
N CYS A 230 -6.45 3.18 -35.92
CA CYS A 230 -6.79 4.39 -35.15
C CYS A 230 -6.87 5.64 -36.05
N TYR A 231 -5.88 5.81 -36.93
CA TYR A 231 -5.81 6.96 -37.83
C TYR A 231 -6.98 7.06 -38.83
N SER A 232 -7.53 5.94 -39.33
CA SER A 232 -8.64 6.00 -40.30
C SER A 232 -9.90 6.61 -39.70
N CYS A 233 -10.11 6.43 -38.39
CA CYS A 233 -11.24 6.98 -37.66
C CYS A 233 -10.93 8.35 -37.05
N HIS A 234 -9.69 8.59 -36.63
CA HIS A 234 -9.28 9.80 -35.91
C HIS A 234 -8.43 10.77 -36.75
N VAL A 235 -8.52 10.71 -38.08
CA VAL A 235 -7.74 11.58 -38.99
C VAL A 235 -7.94 13.07 -38.70
N ASP A 236 -9.17 13.49 -38.40
CA ASP A 236 -9.47 14.89 -38.11
C ASP A 236 -8.85 15.32 -36.77
N ALA A 237 -8.91 14.46 -35.75
CA ALA A 237 -8.27 14.70 -34.47
C ALA A 237 -6.73 14.75 -34.59
N TYR A 238 -6.16 13.82 -35.35
CA TYR A 238 -4.73 13.77 -35.66
C TYR A 238 -4.26 15.07 -36.34
N ASN A 239 -5.00 15.55 -37.35
CA ASN A 239 -4.66 16.77 -38.06
C ASN A 239 -4.91 18.05 -37.24
N ALA A 240 -5.84 18.02 -36.28
CA ALA A 240 -6.20 19.17 -35.46
C ALA A 240 -5.35 19.33 -34.19
N THR A 241 -4.55 18.33 -33.80
CA THR A 241 -3.73 18.43 -32.58
C THR A 241 -2.63 19.47 -32.75
N THR A 242 -2.37 20.28 -31.71
CA THR A 242 -1.37 21.36 -31.74
C THR A 242 -0.26 21.24 -30.69
N ALA A 243 -0.40 20.34 -29.71
CA ALA A 243 0.53 20.19 -28.60
C ALA A 243 0.75 18.71 -28.23
N PRO A 244 1.65 17.98 -28.92
CA PRO A 244 2.42 18.40 -30.09
C PRO A 244 1.60 18.35 -31.39
N ALA A 245 2.00 19.11 -32.41
CA ALA A 245 1.30 19.13 -33.69
C ALA A 245 1.61 17.89 -34.54
N HIS A 246 0.87 16.79 -34.33
CA HIS A 246 1.13 15.48 -34.95
C HIS A 246 1.45 15.54 -36.45
N ALA A 247 0.53 16.08 -37.25
CA ALA A 247 0.67 16.15 -38.71
C ALA A 247 1.82 17.07 -39.16
N ALA A 248 2.00 18.22 -38.50
CA ALA A 248 3.03 19.20 -38.87
C ALA A 248 4.44 18.72 -38.50
N ALA A 249 4.57 18.01 -37.38
CA ALA A 249 5.82 17.39 -36.94
C ALA A 249 6.12 16.05 -37.64
N GLY A 250 5.17 15.51 -38.41
CA GLY A 250 5.37 14.27 -39.17
C GLY A 250 5.40 13.01 -38.29
N PHE A 251 4.64 12.99 -37.20
CA PHE A 251 4.51 11.80 -36.35
C PHE A 251 3.93 10.59 -37.12
N PRO A 252 4.20 9.35 -36.68
CA PRO A 252 3.61 8.17 -37.29
C PRO A 252 2.10 8.08 -36.99
N THR A 253 1.38 7.39 -37.86
CA THR A 253 -0.05 7.08 -37.67
C THR A 253 -0.29 5.83 -36.83
N ASP A 254 0.78 5.19 -36.35
CA ASP A 254 0.72 4.11 -35.37
C ASP A 254 0.62 4.71 -33.97
N CYS A 255 -0.62 5.00 -33.56
CA CYS A 255 -0.89 5.73 -32.32
C CYS A 255 -0.41 4.96 -31.08
N ALA A 256 -0.37 3.63 -31.13
CA ALA A 256 0.07 2.76 -30.04
C ALA A 256 1.54 2.97 -29.65
N PHE A 257 2.30 3.69 -30.47
CA PHE A 257 3.65 4.10 -30.17
C PHE A 257 3.73 5.11 -29.00
N CYS A 258 2.68 5.92 -28.79
CA CYS A 258 2.62 6.90 -27.71
C CYS A 258 1.35 6.86 -26.85
N HIS A 259 0.23 6.42 -27.42
CA HIS A 259 -1.09 6.45 -26.79
C HIS A 259 -1.59 5.03 -26.52
N ASN A 260 -2.51 4.91 -25.57
CA ASN A 260 -3.26 3.69 -25.32
C ASN A 260 -4.76 3.99 -25.29
N GLU A 261 -5.60 2.97 -25.50
CA GLU A 261 -7.05 3.16 -25.66
C GLU A 261 -7.80 3.39 -24.35
N VAL A 262 -7.13 3.20 -23.20
CA VAL A 262 -7.71 3.33 -21.86
C VAL A 262 -7.46 4.71 -21.27
N GLN A 263 -6.23 5.21 -21.41
CA GLN A 263 -5.76 6.52 -20.99
C GLN A 263 -5.13 7.20 -22.20
N TRP A 264 -5.98 7.82 -23.01
CA TRP A 264 -5.56 8.50 -24.23
C TRP A 264 -4.76 9.78 -23.95
N GLU A 265 -5.14 10.49 -22.90
CA GLU A 265 -4.42 11.67 -22.39
C GLU A 265 -3.14 11.24 -21.65
N GLY A 266 -2.05 12.00 -21.84
CA GLY A 266 -0.75 11.65 -21.29
C GLY A 266 0.01 10.67 -22.19
N ALA A 267 0.38 11.13 -23.39
CA ALA A 267 1.19 10.33 -24.30
C ALA A 267 2.51 9.92 -23.63
N GLU A 268 2.81 8.62 -23.64
CA GLU A 268 4.06 8.09 -23.11
C GLU A 268 5.01 7.83 -24.26
N PHE A 269 6.19 8.45 -24.23
CA PHE A 269 7.24 8.21 -25.21
C PHE A 269 8.57 7.99 -24.52
N ASP A 270 9.12 6.79 -24.69
CA ASP A 270 10.39 6.40 -24.10
C ASP A 270 11.56 7.08 -24.84
N HIS A 271 11.96 8.25 -24.34
CA HIS A 271 13.06 9.02 -24.90
C HIS A 271 14.38 8.22 -24.89
N LEU A 272 14.63 7.36 -23.89
CA LEU A 272 15.89 6.63 -23.78
C LEU A 272 16.00 5.59 -24.89
N SER A 273 14.98 4.75 -25.10
CA SER A 273 15.06 3.71 -26.14
C SER A 273 14.98 4.29 -27.55
N GLN A 274 14.26 5.39 -27.76
CA GLN A 274 14.02 5.94 -29.10
C GLN A 274 15.08 6.96 -29.54
N SER A 275 15.61 7.76 -28.60
CA SER A 275 16.56 8.83 -28.92
C SER A 275 17.96 8.63 -28.30
N GLY A 276 18.08 7.77 -27.29
CA GLY A 276 19.29 7.60 -26.49
C GLY A 276 19.51 8.72 -25.46
N PHE A 277 18.49 9.54 -25.19
CA PHE A 277 18.50 10.60 -24.19
C PHE A 277 17.46 10.27 -23.13
N ALA A 278 17.87 10.05 -21.88
CA ALA A 278 16.93 9.79 -20.80
C ALA A 278 16.42 11.13 -20.23
N LEU A 279 15.11 11.25 -20.03
CA LEU A 279 14.54 12.36 -19.26
C LEU A 279 14.52 11.96 -17.79
N ASN A 280 15.40 12.56 -17.00
CA ASN A 280 15.50 12.33 -15.55
C ASN A 280 15.09 13.60 -14.77
N GLY A 281 14.86 13.43 -13.48
CA GLY A 281 14.51 14.52 -12.56
C GLY A 281 13.35 15.38 -13.05
N ALA A 282 13.51 16.70 -13.02
CA ALA A 282 12.49 17.66 -13.45
C ALA A 282 12.10 17.51 -14.94
N HIS A 283 12.99 16.97 -15.77
CA HIS A 283 12.73 16.77 -17.19
C HIS A 283 11.74 15.61 -17.45
N ALA A 284 11.63 14.65 -16.52
CA ALA A 284 10.78 13.47 -16.70
C ALA A 284 9.28 13.80 -16.82
N THR A 285 8.85 14.94 -16.27
CA THR A 285 7.45 15.39 -16.31
C THR A 285 7.26 16.66 -17.14
N THR A 286 8.28 17.09 -17.87
CA THR A 286 8.22 18.32 -18.66
C THR A 286 7.45 18.10 -19.96
N ASP A 287 6.55 19.02 -20.29
CA ASP A 287 5.82 19.00 -21.56
C ASP A 287 6.76 19.01 -22.77
N CYS A 288 6.44 18.22 -23.80
CA CYS A 288 7.25 18.12 -25.02
C CYS A 288 7.56 19.49 -25.64
N SER A 289 6.60 20.42 -25.64
CA SER A 289 6.76 21.75 -26.25
C SER A 289 7.75 22.66 -25.52
N SER A 290 8.09 22.36 -24.27
CA SER A 290 9.10 23.10 -23.51
C SER A 290 10.51 22.84 -24.05
N CYS A 291 10.77 21.64 -24.56
CA CYS A 291 12.05 21.27 -25.16
C CYS A 291 12.01 21.32 -26.70
N HIS A 292 10.92 20.88 -27.30
CA HIS A 292 10.71 20.84 -28.76
C HIS A 292 10.06 22.11 -29.28
N VAL A 293 10.76 23.23 -29.10
CA VAL A 293 10.35 24.55 -29.60
C VAL A 293 10.13 24.49 -31.12
N ASP A 294 9.11 25.21 -31.59
CA ASP A 294 8.70 25.25 -33.02
C ASP A 294 8.39 23.88 -33.64
N ASN A 295 8.00 22.89 -32.82
CA ASN A 295 7.78 21.49 -33.22
C ASN A 295 9.04 20.82 -33.83
N GLN A 296 10.23 21.22 -33.39
CA GLN A 296 11.47 20.55 -33.80
C GLN A 296 11.78 19.34 -32.90
N PHE A 297 11.54 18.13 -33.40
CA PHE A 297 11.78 16.87 -32.66
C PHE A 297 13.12 16.17 -32.96
N SER A 298 14.00 16.81 -33.74
CA SER A 298 15.32 16.24 -34.07
C SER A 298 16.42 17.30 -34.11
N GLY A 299 17.63 16.89 -33.73
CA GLY A 299 18.82 17.73 -33.79
C GLY A 299 18.96 18.76 -32.66
N LEU A 300 18.17 18.64 -31.58
CA LEU A 300 18.36 19.43 -30.37
C LEU A 300 19.68 19.06 -29.66
N PRO A 301 20.31 20.01 -28.97
CA PRO A 301 21.42 19.73 -28.05
C PRO A 301 21.03 18.69 -26.99
N ARG A 302 22.02 17.96 -26.48
CA ARG A 302 21.83 16.93 -25.44
C ARG A 302 22.60 17.24 -24.15
N ASP A 303 23.44 18.25 -24.17
CA ASP A 303 24.15 18.77 -23.00
C ASP A 303 23.34 19.87 -22.33
N CYS A 304 23.50 20.00 -21.02
CA CYS A 304 22.77 20.97 -20.21
C CYS A 304 22.91 22.40 -20.74
N PHE A 305 24.14 22.82 -21.05
CA PHE A 305 24.42 24.17 -21.53
C PHE A 305 23.76 24.48 -22.88
N GLY A 306 23.69 23.52 -23.80
CA GLY A 306 23.02 23.70 -25.08
C GLY A 306 21.54 24.09 -24.96
N CYS A 307 20.84 23.61 -23.93
CA CYS A 307 19.44 23.98 -23.64
C CYS A 307 19.31 25.16 -22.67
N HIS A 308 20.16 25.20 -21.64
CA HIS A 308 20.11 26.17 -20.54
C HIS A 308 21.16 27.27 -20.67
N GLN A 309 21.61 27.59 -21.89
CA GLN A 309 22.58 28.65 -22.13
C GLN A 309 22.08 30.00 -21.60
N SER A 310 20.81 30.33 -21.84
CA SER A 310 20.23 31.57 -21.34
C SER A 310 20.20 31.63 -19.82
N ASP A 311 19.92 30.50 -19.16
CA ASP A 311 19.87 30.41 -17.70
C ASP A 311 21.27 30.55 -17.11
N PHE A 312 22.26 29.88 -17.71
CA PHE A 312 23.68 30.00 -17.36
C PHE A 312 24.15 31.46 -17.42
N GLN A 313 23.81 32.16 -18.51
CA GLN A 313 24.21 33.55 -18.74
C GLN A 313 23.45 34.57 -17.90
N ALA A 314 22.23 34.24 -17.46
CA ALA A 314 21.37 35.13 -16.68
C ALA A 314 21.52 34.95 -15.16
N THR A 315 22.35 34.01 -14.71
CA THR A 315 22.56 33.78 -13.28
C THR A 315 23.55 34.80 -12.73
N ASP A 316 23.17 35.51 -11.65
CA ASP A 316 24.01 36.54 -11.01
C ASP A 316 24.59 36.10 -9.65
N ASN A 317 24.14 34.97 -9.09
CA ASN A 317 24.51 34.53 -7.74
C ASN A 317 24.76 33.00 -7.66
N PRO A 318 26.02 32.54 -7.81
CA PRO A 318 27.15 33.29 -8.36
C PRO A 318 27.03 33.50 -9.87
N ASP A 319 27.63 34.57 -10.39
CA ASP A 319 27.70 34.81 -11.85
C ASP A 319 28.57 33.75 -12.53
N HIS A 320 27.94 32.92 -13.37
CA HIS A 320 28.63 31.82 -14.05
C HIS A 320 29.61 32.30 -15.13
N GLU A 321 29.31 33.38 -15.86
CA GLU A 321 30.17 33.90 -16.93
C GLU A 321 31.37 34.65 -16.34
N THR A 322 31.11 35.59 -15.42
CA THR A 322 32.17 36.37 -14.76
C THR A 322 33.05 35.48 -13.88
N GLY A 323 32.45 34.50 -13.20
CA GLY A 323 33.17 33.54 -12.37
C GLY A 323 33.96 32.49 -13.15
N GLY A 324 33.77 32.42 -14.48
CA GLY A 324 34.48 31.48 -15.35
C GLY A 324 34.08 30.02 -15.10
N PHE A 325 32.83 29.79 -14.73
CA PHE A 325 32.34 28.45 -14.42
C PHE A 325 32.30 27.56 -15.68
N PRO A 326 32.58 26.26 -15.52
CA PRO A 326 32.49 25.29 -16.60
C PRO A 326 31.03 25.00 -16.97
N THR A 327 30.80 24.55 -18.20
CA THR A 327 29.48 24.16 -18.72
C THR A 327 29.09 22.72 -18.35
N ASP A 328 29.90 22.03 -17.55
CA ASP A 328 29.56 20.71 -16.98
C ASP A 328 28.73 20.93 -15.71
N CYS A 329 27.44 21.21 -15.92
CA CYS A 329 26.51 21.63 -14.88
C CYS A 329 26.38 20.63 -13.73
N MET A 330 26.55 19.33 -14.00
CA MET A 330 26.38 18.26 -13.01
C MET A 330 27.47 18.26 -11.91
N MET A 331 28.51 19.07 -12.06
CA MET A 331 29.49 19.28 -10.99
C MET A 331 28.91 20.03 -9.79
N CYS A 332 27.85 20.81 -10.00
CA CYS A 332 27.22 21.61 -8.96
C CYS A 332 25.70 21.42 -8.89
N HIS A 333 25.04 21.13 -10.00
CA HIS A 333 23.58 21.04 -10.10
C HIS A 333 23.13 19.61 -10.36
N THR A 334 21.84 19.36 -10.14
CA THR A 334 21.23 18.05 -10.40
C THR A 334 20.17 18.17 -11.48
N GLU A 335 19.76 17.04 -12.05
CA GLU A 335 18.64 17.02 -12.99
C GLU A 335 17.28 17.27 -12.31
N ASP A 336 17.23 17.21 -10.97
CA ASP A 336 16.04 17.49 -10.17
C ASP A 336 15.84 19.00 -9.96
N ASP A 337 16.90 19.71 -9.56
CA ASP A 337 16.85 21.14 -9.26
C ASP A 337 18.21 21.84 -9.50
N TRP A 338 18.15 23.12 -9.90
CA TRP A 338 19.32 24.01 -9.98
C TRP A 338 19.76 24.54 -8.61
N SER A 339 18.90 24.51 -7.58
CA SER A 339 19.20 25.06 -6.26
C SER A 339 18.77 24.11 -5.14
N PRO A 340 19.62 23.88 -4.12
CA PRO A 340 20.94 24.48 -3.92
C PRO A 340 21.99 23.88 -4.88
N ALA A 341 23.01 24.68 -5.21
CA ALA A 341 24.22 24.13 -5.82
C ALA A 341 24.99 23.30 -4.78
N LEU A 342 25.38 22.08 -5.15
CA LEU A 342 26.10 21.13 -4.32
C LEU A 342 27.51 21.00 -4.86
N PHE A 343 28.45 21.71 -4.24
CA PHE A 343 29.88 21.54 -4.50
C PHE A 343 30.57 20.98 -3.25
N ASP A 344 31.23 19.83 -3.40
CA ASP A 344 31.89 19.15 -2.28
C ASP A 344 33.37 19.54 -2.19
N HIS A 345 33.69 20.43 -1.23
CA HIS A 345 35.06 20.83 -0.94
C HIS A 345 35.96 19.67 -0.48
N ASN A 346 35.41 18.54 0.00
CA ASN A 346 36.22 17.36 0.34
C ASN A 346 36.88 16.71 -0.87
N LEU A 347 36.42 17.04 -2.10
CA LEU A 347 37.03 16.61 -3.34
C LEU A 347 38.18 17.54 -3.81
N THR A 348 38.42 18.62 -3.07
CA THR A 348 39.48 19.60 -3.35
C THR A 348 40.66 19.42 -2.40
N GLU A 349 41.75 20.15 -2.63
CA GLU A 349 42.92 20.18 -1.73
C GLU A 349 42.63 20.93 -0.42
N PHE A 350 41.48 21.60 -0.29
CA PHE A 350 41.07 22.33 0.91
C PHE A 350 39.68 21.91 1.40
N PRO A 351 39.58 20.79 2.13
CA PRO A 351 38.33 20.36 2.77
C PRO A 351 37.91 21.37 3.85
N LEU A 352 36.67 21.86 3.77
CA LEU A 352 36.11 22.73 4.80
C LEU A 352 35.82 21.92 6.06
N THR A 353 36.34 22.35 7.20
CA THR A 353 36.16 21.71 8.51
C THR A 353 35.85 22.74 9.60
N GLY A 354 35.29 22.29 10.71
CA GLY A 354 34.93 23.13 11.85
C GLY A 354 33.97 24.26 11.46
N ALA A 355 34.27 25.49 11.87
CA ALA A 355 33.44 26.67 11.57
C ALA A 355 33.35 27.00 10.07
N HIS A 356 34.29 26.51 9.25
CA HIS A 356 34.32 26.80 7.81
C HIS A 356 33.29 26.00 7.01
N THR A 357 32.60 25.00 7.59
CA THR A 357 31.64 24.17 6.83
C THR A 357 30.34 24.90 6.46
N VAL A 358 30.12 26.10 7.01
CA VAL A 358 28.89 26.88 6.83
C VAL A 358 29.13 28.28 6.25
N VAL A 359 30.35 28.57 5.81
CA VAL A 359 30.66 29.85 5.14
C VAL A 359 30.04 29.86 3.74
N ILE A 360 29.63 31.04 3.27
CA ILE A 360 29.17 31.18 1.90
C ILE A 360 30.38 31.32 0.98
N CYS A 361 30.24 30.91 -0.28
CA CYS A 361 31.35 30.88 -1.23
C CYS A 361 32.04 32.25 -1.38
N GLU A 362 31.25 33.32 -1.36
CA GLU A 362 31.69 34.70 -1.57
C GLU A 362 32.57 35.23 -0.44
N ASP A 363 32.52 34.64 0.75
CA ASP A 363 33.38 34.99 1.89
C ASP A 363 34.83 34.51 1.71
N CYS A 364 35.05 33.56 0.79
CA CYS A 364 36.37 33.05 0.43
C CYS A 364 36.76 33.43 -1.01
N HIS A 365 35.78 33.55 -1.89
CA HIS A 365 35.93 33.90 -3.29
C HIS A 365 35.51 35.35 -3.56
N ASP A 366 36.09 36.29 -2.80
CA ASP A 366 35.71 37.73 -2.71
C ASP A 366 35.58 38.51 -4.03
N ASN A 367 36.13 38.00 -5.14
CA ASN A 367 36.04 38.62 -6.47
C ASN A 367 35.12 37.86 -7.44
N GLY A 368 34.32 36.93 -6.92
CA GLY A 368 33.52 36.01 -7.73
C GLY A 368 34.37 35.07 -8.59
N GLN A 369 35.68 34.99 -8.35
CA GLN A 369 36.59 34.11 -9.07
C GLN A 369 36.79 32.81 -8.30
N TYR A 370 36.35 31.71 -8.90
CA TYR A 370 36.42 30.37 -8.31
C TYR A 370 37.68 29.62 -8.76
N VAL A 371 38.81 30.31 -8.66
CA VAL A 371 40.15 29.75 -8.89
C VAL A 371 40.77 29.31 -7.56
N ALA A 372 41.88 28.57 -7.61
CA ALA A 372 42.64 28.21 -6.42
C ALA A 372 43.08 29.48 -5.67
N ILE A 373 42.72 29.55 -4.38
CA ILE A 373 43.13 30.60 -3.44
C ILE A 373 44.16 30.03 -2.45
N PRO A 374 44.97 30.87 -1.78
CA PRO A 374 45.84 30.42 -0.69
C PRO A 374 45.04 29.67 0.40
N THR A 375 45.66 28.66 1.00
CA THR A 375 44.99 27.76 1.98
C THR A 375 45.53 27.92 3.40
N GLU A 376 46.57 28.74 3.55
CA GLU A 376 47.18 29.06 4.81
C GLU A 376 46.27 29.98 5.63
N CYS A 377 46.00 29.63 6.89
CA CYS A 377 45.09 30.37 7.77
C CYS A 377 45.38 31.88 7.79
N PHE A 378 46.66 32.25 7.90
CA PHE A 378 47.09 33.65 7.92
C PHE A 378 46.73 34.42 6.64
N SER A 379 46.67 33.79 5.47
CA SER A 379 46.34 34.50 4.22
C SER A 379 44.92 35.05 4.19
N CYS A 380 43.98 34.40 4.88
CA CYS A 380 42.60 34.88 5.03
C CYS A 380 42.41 35.66 6.33
N HIS A 381 43.07 35.23 7.40
CA HIS A 381 42.91 35.77 8.75
C HIS A 381 44.04 36.73 9.16
N GLU A 382 44.72 37.37 8.21
CA GLU A 382 45.76 38.38 8.49
C GLU A 382 45.18 39.54 9.33
N GLY A 383 43.96 39.95 9.01
CA GLY A 383 43.23 40.98 9.76
C GLY A 383 43.00 40.58 11.22
N ASP A 384 42.50 39.37 11.44
CA ASP A 384 42.23 38.83 12.78
C ASP A 384 43.53 38.64 13.58
N PHE A 385 44.57 38.11 12.95
CA PHE A 385 45.89 37.94 13.54
C PHE A 385 46.46 39.27 14.04
N ASN A 386 46.43 40.30 13.20
CA ASN A 386 46.94 41.63 13.51
C ASN A 386 46.09 42.40 14.52
N ALA A 387 44.79 42.11 14.60
CA ALA A 387 43.85 42.81 15.49
C ALA A 387 43.75 42.19 16.90
N THR A 388 44.30 41.01 17.13
CA THR A 388 44.23 40.34 18.44
C THR A 388 45.10 41.07 19.46
N GLU A 389 44.53 41.35 20.65
CA GLU A 389 45.23 42.05 21.74
C GLU A 389 45.64 41.13 22.90
N ASP A 390 44.97 39.99 23.07
CA ASP A 390 45.16 39.10 24.22
C ASP A 390 45.18 37.61 23.82
N PRO A 391 46.37 36.97 23.77
CA PRO A 391 47.68 37.59 23.70
C PRO A 391 47.90 38.28 22.34
N ASN A 392 48.54 39.45 22.34
CA ASN A 392 48.80 40.17 21.08
C ASN A 392 49.81 39.40 20.20
N HIS A 393 49.37 38.87 19.07
CA HIS A 393 50.23 38.03 18.21
C HIS A 393 51.42 38.79 17.63
N VAL A 394 51.21 40.04 17.19
CA VAL A 394 52.24 40.86 16.56
C VAL A 394 53.29 41.33 17.58
N ALA A 395 52.86 41.81 18.74
CA ALA A 395 53.75 42.29 19.79
C ALA A 395 54.60 41.17 20.39
N ASN A 396 54.06 39.94 20.43
CA ASN A 396 54.78 38.77 20.90
C ASN A 396 55.53 38.01 19.80
N ASN A 397 55.45 38.48 18.55
CA ASN A 397 56.13 37.89 17.40
C ASN A 397 55.80 36.38 17.23
N PHE A 398 54.52 36.03 17.41
CA PHE A 398 54.06 34.68 17.13
C PHE A 398 54.16 34.38 15.62
N ASN A 399 54.38 33.10 15.31
CA ASN A 399 54.47 32.66 13.92
C ASN A 399 53.06 32.61 13.28
N GLN A 400 53.03 32.37 11.96
CA GLN A 400 51.80 32.30 11.18
C GLN A 400 51.24 30.87 11.07
N ASP A 401 51.82 29.90 11.77
CA ASP A 401 51.27 28.55 11.90
C ASP A 401 50.21 28.54 12.99
N CYS A 402 49.00 28.95 12.60
CA CYS A 402 47.86 29.08 13.50
C CYS A 402 47.50 27.76 14.19
N THR A 403 47.87 26.61 13.61
CA THR A 403 47.51 25.27 14.11
C THR A 403 48.28 24.87 15.37
N GLU A 404 49.34 25.62 15.74
CA GLU A 404 50.03 25.46 17.01
C GLU A 404 49.12 25.78 18.22
N CYS A 405 48.14 26.66 18.03
CA CYS A 405 47.29 27.18 19.10
C CYS A 405 45.79 27.04 18.83
N HIS A 406 45.37 27.11 17.56
CA HIS A 406 43.98 27.18 17.16
C HIS A 406 43.56 25.95 16.35
N THR A 407 42.25 25.69 16.34
CA THR A 407 41.64 24.64 15.53
C THR A 407 40.68 25.26 14.53
N THR A 408 40.27 24.50 13.52
CA THR A 408 39.25 24.96 12.57
C THR A 408 37.86 25.08 13.21
N ASP A 409 37.65 24.54 14.42
CA ASP A 409 36.38 24.61 15.14
C ASP A 409 36.11 26.01 15.71
N ALA A 410 37.14 26.65 16.29
CA ALA A 410 37.05 28.01 16.84
C ALA A 410 38.44 28.61 17.11
N TRP A 411 38.52 29.94 17.07
CA TRP A 411 39.69 30.69 17.54
C TRP A 411 39.86 30.67 19.07
N SER A 412 38.78 30.50 19.83
CA SER A 412 38.79 30.49 21.30
C SER A 412 38.04 29.29 21.87
N PRO A 413 38.58 28.60 22.90
CA PRO A 413 39.88 28.86 23.53
C PRO A 413 41.06 28.41 22.64
N ALA A 414 42.16 29.15 22.71
CA ALA A 414 43.44 28.69 22.16
C ALA A 414 44.08 27.69 23.13
N THR A 415 44.74 26.67 22.61
CA THR A 415 45.41 25.64 23.41
C THR A 415 46.85 25.49 22.97
N PHE A 416 47.80 25.59 23.91
CA PHE A 416 49.21 25.38 23.64
C PHE A 416 49.78 24.31 24.58
N ASP A 417 50.37 23.26 24.01
CA ASP A 417 50.91 22.15 24.77
C ASP A 417 52.38 22.40 25.17
N HIS A 418 52.58 22.74 26.43
CA HIS A 418 53.91 22.98 27.01
C HIS A 418 54.80 21.74 27.05
N ASN A 419 54.26 20.52 26.89
CA ASN A 419 55.09 19.32 26.76
C ASN A 419 55.97 19.33 25.50
N ASN A 420 55.63 20.15 24.52
CA ASN A 420 56.43 20.34 23.31
C ASN A 420 57.55 21.38 23.49
N THR A 421 57.66 21.99 24.67
CA THR A 421 58.69 22.99 24.99
C THR A 421 59.77 22.44 25.90
N GLN A 422 60.78 23.26 26.22
CA GLN A 422 61.80 22.90 27.20
C GLN A 422 61.31 22.98 28.66
N PHE A 423 60.08 23.46 28.89
CA PHE A 423 59.49 23.60 30.22
C PHE A 423 58.08 23.01 30.27
N PRO A 424 57.95 21.67 30.39
CA PRO A 424 56.66 21.03 30.59
C PRO A 424 56.02 21.47 31.92
N LEU A 425 54.76 21.92 31.85
CA LEU A 425 54.02 22.29 33.07
C LEU A 425 53.66 21.03 33.86
N THR A 426 54.09 20.98 35.12
CA THR A 426 53.84 19.86 36.03
C THR A 426 53.38 20.36 37.40
N GLY A 427 52.69 19.49 38.15
CA GLY A 427 52.23 19.79 39.50
C GLY A 427 51.31 21.02 39.54
N ALA A 428 51.59 21.95 40.46
CA ALA A 428 50.80 23.16 40.68
C ALA A 428 50.84 24.16 39.51
N HIS A 429 51.73 23.97 38.53
CA HIS A 429 51.85 24.88 37.38
C HIS A 429 50.89 24.56 36.23
N ILE A 430 50.26 23.38 36.22
CA ILE A 430 49.36 22.94 35.13
C ILE A 430 48.14 23.87 34.91
N PRO A 431 47.41 24.32 35.96
CA PRO A 431 46.21 25.14 35.77
C PRO A 431 46.50 26.65 35.68
N LEU A 432 47.77 27.06 35.58
CA LEU A 432 48.11 28.48 35.53
C LEU A 432 47.74 29.09 34.17
N GLU A 433 47.19 30.30 34.21
CA GLU A 433 46.98 31.12 33.02
C GLU A 433 48.33 31.58 32.44
N CYS A 434 48.40 31.76 31.12
CA CYS A 434 49.65 32.10 30.42
C CYS A 434 50.37 33.32 31.03
N LEU A 435 49.63 34.36 31.39
CA LEU A 435 50.18 35.61 31.95
C LEU A 435 50.73 35.45 33.38
N ALA A 436 50.47 34.33 34.06
CA ALA A 436 51.10 34.05 35.35
C ALA A 436 52.62 33.82 35.20
N CYS A 437 53.06 33.30 34.05
CA CYS A 437 54.47 33.06 33.73
C CYS A 437 55.02 34.02 32.67
N HIS A 438 54.17 34.45 31.73
CA HIS A 438 54.53 35.34 30.61
C HIS A 438 54.14 36.80 30.87
N ASP A 439 54.36 37.29 32.09
CA ASP A 439 53.98 38.64 32.52
C ASP A 439 54.75 39.75 31.77
N GLN A 440 55.99 39.46 31.33
CA GLN A 440 56.83 40.33 30.50
C GLN A 440 56.83 39.92 29.02
N GLY A 441 55.82 39.13 28.60
CA GLY A 441 55.69 38.59 27.24
C GLY A 441 56.18 37.15 27.11
N TYR A 442 56.05 36.61 25.89
CA TYR A 442 56.22 35.17 25.62
C TYR A 442 57.63 34.79 25.14
N THR A 443 58.58 35.72 25.16
CA THR A 443 59.97 35.46 24.76
C THR A 443 60.90 35.51 25.96
N ASN A 444 61.85 34.58 26.01
CA ASN A 444 62.88 34.50 27.07
C ASN A 444 62.31 34.43 28.50
N THR A 445 61.14 33.80 28.69
CA THR A 445 60.63 33.50 30.02
C THR A 445 61.64 32.64 30.78
N PRO A 446 62.07 33.06 31.99
CA PRO A 446 63.00 32.28 32.79
C PRO A 446 62.49 30.85 33.05
N LEU A 447 63.37 29.86 33.02
CA LEU A 447 63.02 28.45 33.21
C LEU A 447 63.43 27.92 34.60
N GLU A 448 64.22 28.71 35.31
CA GLU A 448 64.88 28.37 36.55
C GLU A 448 63.98 28.74 37.72
N CYS A 449 63.72 27.79 38.63
CA CYS A 449 62.78 27.97 39.74
C CYS A 449 63.02 29.27 40.53
N TYR A 450 64.28 29.57 40.88
CA TYR A 450 64.63 30.77 41.64
C TYR A 450 64.24 32.07 40.92
N ALA A 451 64.24 32.11 39.59
CA ALA A 451 63.92 33.33 38.85
C ALA A 451 62.45 33.77 39.04
N CYS A 452 61.56 32.83 39.33
CA CYS A 452 60.14 33.10 39.63
C CYS A 452 59.83 33.03 41.13
N HIS A 453 60.56 32.19 41.87
CA HIS A 453 60.33 31.91 43.29
C HIS A 453 61.41 32.52 44.19
N GLU A 454 61.99 33.65 43.81
CA GLU A 454 62.97 34.38 44.63
C GLU A 454 62.34 34.78 45.98
N ASP A 455 61.12 35.32 45.95
CA ASP A 455 60.40 35.72 47.17
C ASP A 455 60.12 34.52 48.08
N ASP A 456 59.74 33.37 47.51
CA ASP A 456 59.57 32.13 48.28
C ASP A 456 60.90 31.67 48.88
N TYR A 457 61.98 31.70 48.10
CA TYR A 457 63.32 31.31 48.56
C TYR A 457 63.81 32.15 49.75
N VAL A 458 63.65 33.48 49.69
CA VAL A 458 64.17 34.39 50.72
C VAL A 458 63.26 34.52 51.95
N SER A 459 61.97 34.19 51.83
CA SER A 459 60.98 34.37 52.91
C SER A 459 60.91 33.22 53.90
N VAL A 460 61.39 32.02 53.53
CA VAL A 460 61.40 30.86 54.43
C VAL A 460 62.37 31.06 55.60
N LEU A 461 61.87 30.84 56.82
CA LEU A 461 62.64 31.00 58.06
C LEU A 461 63.23 29.68 58.59
N ASP A 462 62.63 28.54 58.25
CA ASP A 462 63.08 27.22 58.68
C ASP A 462 62.85 26.16 57.59
N PRO A 463 63.92 25.59 56.99
CA PRO A 463 65.29 26.05 57.09
C PRO A 463 65.48 27.39 56.34
N ASN A 464 66.18 28.37 56.93
CA ASN A 464 66.43 29.64 56.22
C ASN A 464 67.44 29.44 55.07
N HIS A 465 67.00 29.55 53.81
CA HIS A 465 67.84 29.30 52.64
C HIS A 465 68.99 30.30 52.48
N VAL A 466 68.76 31.58 52.82
CA VAL A 466 69.74 32.66 52.64
C VAL A 466 70.87 32.56 53.67
N VAL A 467 70.53 32.36 54.95
CA VAL A 467 71.50 32.22 56.04
C VAL A 467 72.37 30.98 55.84
N ASN A 468 71.78 29.90 55.34
CA ASN A 468 72.48 28.63 55.12
C ASN A 468 73.18 28.54 53.76
N ASN A 469 73.01 29.55 52.89
CA ASN A 469 73.61 29.59 51.56
C ASN A 469 73.31 28.31 50.76
N PHE A 470 72.04 27.87 50.77
CA PHE A 470 71.61 26.78 49.90
C PHE A 470 71.76 27.16 48.43
N ASN A 471 71.89 26.18 47.55
CA ASN A 471 71.95 26.45 46.11
C ASN A 471 70.53 26.79 45.59
N GLN A 472 70.49 27.39 44.41
CA GLN A 472 69.24 27.77 43.74
C GLN A 472 68.69 26.65 42.83
N ASP A 473 69.28 25.44 42.89
CA ASP A 473 68.73 24.25 42.25
C ASP A 473 67.67 23.66 43.17
N CYS A 474 66.46 24.24 43.11
CA CYS A 474 65.35 23.86 43.96
C CYS A 474 64.98 22.37 43.84
N THR A 475 65.31 21.73 42.72
CA THR A 475 64.96 20.32 42.46
C THR A 475 65.71 19.32 43.34
N GLU A 476 66.77 19.77 44.03
CA GLU A 476 67.46 18.95 45.03
C GLU A 476 66.59 18.62 46.25
N CYS A 477 65.67 19.52 46.61
CA CYS A 477 64.86 19.41 47.83
C CYS A 477 63.36 19.54 47.60
N HIS A 478 62.93 20.19 46.51
CA HIS A 478 61.53 20.48 46.22
C HIS A 478 61.07 19.81 44.93
N ASN A 479 59.76 19.72 44.77
CA ASN A 479 59.11 19.28 43.54
C ASN A 479 58.07 20.31 43.11
N THR A 480 57.52 20.15 41.91
CA THR A 480 56.57 21.10 41.32
C THR A 480 55.13 20.98 41.84
N SER A 481 54.85 20.02 42.72
CA SER A 481 53.49 19.78 43.24
C SER A 481 53.19 20.59 44.50
N ASP A 482 54.12 20.66 45.45
CA ASP A 482 53.99 21.42 46.69
C ASP A 482 55.38 21.78 47.24
N TRP A 483 55.56 23.04 47.66
CA TRP A 483 56.78 23.51 48.35
C TRP A 483 56.96 22.88 49.73
N GLY A 484 55.86 22.52 50.41
CA GLY A 484 55.88 21.96 51.77
C GLY A 484 56.42 20.53 51.85
N ASP A 485 56.44 19.80 50.74
CA ASP A 485 56.96 18.44 50.66
C ASP A 485 58.47 18.46 50.36
N VAL A 486 59.26 18.67 51.41
CA VAL A 486 60.72 18.62 51.33
C VAL A 486 61.18 17.16 51.13
N LEU A 487 61.83 16.90 50.01
CA LEU A 487 62.28 15.57 49.57
C LEU A 487 63.64 15.14 50.14
N PHE A 488 64.24 15.93 51.03
CA PHE A 488 65.55 15.64 51.60
C PHE A 488 65.51 14.41 52.53
N ASP A 489 66.22 13.35 52.14
CA ASP A 489 66.30 12.10 52.90
C ASP A 489 67.60 11.99 53.73
N HIS A 490 67.46 12.06 55.05
CA HIS A 490 68.58 11.87 55.99
C HIS A 490 69.26 10.50 55.92
N ASN A 491 68.63 9.47 55.33
CA ASN A 491 69.29 8.18 55.07
C ASN A 491 70.47 8.31 54.11
N ASN A 492 70.50 9.38 53.30
CA ASN A 492 71.62 9.68 52.40
C ASN A 492 72.76 10.42 53.10
N THR A 493 72.62 10.71 54.40
CA THR A 493 73.64 11.36 55.21
C THR A 493 74.34 10.37 56.15
N GLY A 494 75.44 10.80 56.79
CA GLY A 494 76.09 10.02 57.84
C GLY A 494 75.29 9.89 59.13
N PHE A 495 74.09 10.48 59.21
CA PHE A 495 73.21 10.45 60.37
C PHE A 495 71.74 10.19 59.96
N PRO A 496 71.37 8.92 59.73
CA PRO A 496 69.97 8.54 59.47
C PRO A 496 69.08 8.82 60.68
N LEU A 497 67.98 9.55 60.48
CA LEU A 497 67.02 9.84 61.54
C LEU A 497 66.26 8.57 61.90
N THR A 498 66.34 8.16 63.17
CA THR A 498 65.63 6.99 63.69
C THR A 498 65.00 7.30 65.05
N GLY A 499 63.91 6.57 65.37
CA GLY A 499 63.21 6.72 66.65
C GLY A 499 62.64 8.12 66.84
N ALA A 500 62.90 8.71 68.01
CA ALA A 500 62.36 10.03 68.38
C ALA A 500 62.92 11.20 67.55
N HIS A 501 63.96 10.98 66.73
CA HIS A 501 64.53 12.02 65.87
C HIS A 501 63.80 12.18 64.53
N VAL A 502 62.92 11.24 64.16
CA VAL A 502 62.22 11.25 62.86
C VAL A 502 61.25 12.45 62.70
N PRO A 503 60.45 12.85 63.71
CA PRO A 503 59.50 13.95 63.56
C PRO A 503 60.08 15.32 63.94
N LEU A 504 61.38 15.42 64.22
CA LEU A 504 61.99 16.68 64.62
C LEU A 504 62.09 17.63 63.44
N ASN A 505 61.88 18.92 63.71
CA ASN A 505 62.14 19.96 62.73
C ASN A 505 63.65 20.13 62.54
N CYS A 506 64.05 20.56 61.35
CA CYS A 506 65.44 20.70 60.99
C CYS A 506 66.20 21.63 61.97
N ILE A 507 65.59 22.75 62.40
CA ILE A 507 66.20 23.68 63.35
C ILE A 507 66.46 23.09 64.74
N GLU A 508 65.76 22.02 65.14
CA GLU A 508 65.99 21.36 66.44
C GLU A 508 67.35 20.65 66.48
N CYS A 509 67.90 20.30 65.32
CA CYS A 509 69.25 19.73 65.20
C CYS A 509 70.25 20.74 64.61
N HIS A 510 69.79 21.66 63.76
CA HIS A 510 70.62 22.62 63.01
C HIS A 510 70.53 24.06 63.56
N ASP A 511 70.45 24.20 64.88
CA ASP A 511 70.29 25.48 65.58
C ASP A 511 71.46 26.47 65.34
N GLN A 512 72.67 25.95 65.13
CA GLN A 512 73.87 26.70 64.77
C GLN A 512 74.19 26.68 63.27
N GLY A 513 73.22 26.31 62.43
CA GLY A 513 73.35 26.18 60.99
C GLY A 513 73.54 24.74 60.51
N TYR A 514 73.49 24.56 59.19
CA TYR A 514 73.43 23.25 58.53
C TYR A 514 74.81 22.68 58.14
N THR A 515 75.88 23.36 58.53
CA THR A 515 77.25 22.90 58.29
C THR A 515 77.89 22.37 59.57
N ASN A 516 78.58 21.24 59.48
CA ASN A 516 79.29 20.60 60.60
C ASN A 516 78.41 20.34 61.85
N THR A 517 77.13 20.07 61.66
CA THR A 517 76.22 19.71 62.75
C THR A 517 76.77 18.51 63.51
N PRO A 518 76.98 18.62 64.83
CA PRO A 518 77.57 17.53 65.62
C PRO A 518 76.72 16.27 65.52
N THR A 519 77.35 15.14 65.19
CA THR A 519 76.66 13.83 65.11
C THR A 519 76.90 12.96 66.35
N ALA A 520 77.75 13.41 67.27
CA ALA A 520 78.01 12.71 68.52
C ALA A 520 76.84 12.93 69.50
N CYS A 521 76.26 11.87 70.03
CA CYS A 521 75.09 11.94 70.92
C CYS A 521 75.30 12.90 72.11
N PHE A 522 76.51 12.91 72.69
CA PHE A 522 76.84 13.80 73.80
C PHE A 522 76.70 15.28 73.45
N SER A 523 76.97 15.68 72.20
CA SER A 523 76.94 17.08 71.77
C SER A 523 75.54 17.70 71.75
N CYS A 524 74.49 16.88 71.63
CA CYS A 524 73.10 17.35 71.59
C CYS A 524 72.30 16.97 72.86
N HIS A 525 72.79 15.98 73.62
CA HIS A 525 72.14 15.48 74.85
C HIS A 525 72.98 15.73 76.10
N GLU A 526 73.90 16.70 76.09
CA GLU A 526 74.80 16.97 77.22
C GLU A 526 74.01 17.17 78.54
N ASP A 527 72.89 17.90 78.48
CA ASP A 527 72.01 18.10 79.64
C ASP A 527 71.34 16.81 80.10
N ASP A 528 70.91 15.94 79.18
CA ASP A 528 70.36 14.62 79.52
C ASP A 528 71.43 13.72 80.15
N PHE A 529 72.66 13.77 79.65
CA PHE A 529 73.80 13.03 80.21
C PHE A 529 74.21 13.54 81.59
N ASN A 530 74.16 14.86 81.82
CA ASN A 530 74.56 15.50 83.08
C ASN A 530 73.45 15.49 84.15
N SER A 531 72.19 15.26 83.77
CA SER A 531 71.03 15.29 84.67
C SER A 531 70.61 13.93 85.24
N VAL A 532 71.31 12.85 84.90
CA VAL A 532 71.07 11.52 85.50
C VAL A 532 71.62 11.48 86.94
N GLN A 533 70.74 11.56 87.94
CA GLN A 533 71.02 11.22 89.36
C GLN A 533 70.66 9.77 89.68
#